data_AF-A0A917B8M0-F1
#
_entry.id   AF-A0A917B8M0-F1
#
_cell.length_a   1.000
_cell.length_b   1.000
_cell.length_c   1.000
_cell.angle_alpha   90.00
_cell.angle_beta   90.00
_cell.angle_gamma   90.00
#
_symmetry.space_group_name_H-M   'P 1'
#
loop_
_entity.id
_entity.type
_entity.pdbx_description
1 polymer ?
#
loop_
_entity_poly.entity_id
_entity_poly.type
_entity_poly.pdbx_seq_one_letter_code
_entity_poly.pdbx_strand_id
1 'polypeptide(L)'
;MYDTVTEGMLGWQFLRTRRWLAFISAAILFAIACFFLSQWQFDRGQQAEADNRVVAANWAASPVPLEQALPALSTYDVSQNWQRVSMSGVYRTDEQLVVRNRSNGSDNGFEVVTPLQLSDGSIFLVDRGWVAPSPTDPLAPATIPSPAAGTVSVLAQLRPSEASNGTKSGNQVSSITLPLLQQTFGADLYTGAYGVLDSETPAAETPLQSIQTTMPTEDVGTHYSYALQWLFFALIGFFALGLGMRNEHRRLNSDDPDEQLRAAERVRKRATKAFTDEELEDEEIDGFLPLTRWGAPTGSALPPAAAPRAALHTTQPPEPTTPPIFIIDSADKPDEDDS
;
A
#
# COMPACT_ATOMS: atom_id res chain seq x y z
N MET A 1 -40.06 -4.50 -0.48
CA MET A 1 -41.01 -3.92 0.49
C MET A 1 -41.66 -2.73 -0.20
N TYR A 2 -42.95 -2.82 -0.54
CA TYR A 2 -43.66 -1.79 -1.30
C TYR A 2 -43.81 -0.53 -0.44
N ASP A 3 -43.17 0.57 -0.84
CA ASP A 3 -43.25 1.86 -0.15
C ASP A 3 -44.51 2.59 -0.64
N THR A 4 -45.63 2.37 0.04
CA THR A 4 -46.94 3.01 -0.26
C THR A 4 -46.91 4.53 -0.11
N VAL A 5 -45.83 5.08 0.48
CA VAL A 5 -45.63 6.52 0.70
C VAL A 5 -45.33 7.27 -0.60
N THR A 6 -44.75 6.60 -1.60
CA THR A 6 -44.38 7.21 -2.89
C THR A 6 -45.43 7.00 -3.99
N GLU A 7 -46.47 6.21 -3.72
CA GLU A 7 -47.49 5.84 -4.70
C GLU A 7 -48.37 7.07 -5.04
N GLY A 8 -48.42 7.44 -6.33
CA GLY A 8 -49.12 8.64 -6.80
C GLY A 8 -48.34 9.96 -6.74
N MET A 9 -47.07 9.95 -6.29
CA MET A 9 -46.21 11.14 -6.38
C MET A 9 -45.71 11.34 -7.82
N LEU A 10 -45.76 12.57 -8.32
CA LEU A 10 -45.27 12.93 -9.67
C LEU A 10 -43.96 13.71 -9.60
N GLY A 11 -43.06 13.44 -10.54
CA GLY A 11 -41.79 14.16 -10.70
C GLY A 11 -40.87 14.03 -9.47
N TRP A 12 -40.33 15.14 -8.97
CA TRP A 12 -39.31 15.17 -7.90
C TRP A 12 -39.86 15.20 -6.47
N GLN A 13 -41.18 15.07 -6.28
CA GLN A 13 -41.81 15.21 -4.96
C GLN A 13 -41.34 14.16 -3.95
N PHE A 14 -40.95 12.97 -4.41
CA PHE A 14 -40.44 11.88 -3.57
C PHE A 14 -39.17 12.25 -2.78
N LEU A 15 -38.38 13.23 -3.21
CA LEU A 15 -37.18 13.69 -2.51
C LEU A 15 -37.47 14.23 -1.12
N ARG A 16 -38.71 14.71 -0.87
CA ARG A 16 -39.15 15.22 0.43
C ARG A 16 -39.59 14.12 1.40
N THR A 17 -39.66 12.88 0.96
CA THR A 17 -40.02 11.76 1.83
C THR A 17 -38.92 11.50 2.86
N ARG A 18 -39.28 10.98 4.04
CA ARG A 18 -38.33 10.68 5.12
C ARG A 18 -37.20 9.74 4.66
N ARG A 19 -37.52 8.79 3.77
CA ARG A 19 -36.54 7.86 3.17
C ARG A 19 -35.47 8.60 2.36
N TRP A 20 -35.88 9.47 1.44
CA TRP A 20 -34.95 10.20 0.59
C TRP A 20 -34.18 11.29 1.34
N LEU A 21 -34.83 11.98 2.28
CA LEU A 21 -34.14 12.89 3.19
C LEU A 21 -33.08 12.16 4.03
N ALA A 22 -33.36 10.94 4.49
CA ALA A 22 -32.38 10.13 5.20
C ALA A 22 -31.19 9.75 4.30
N PHE A 23 -31.42 9.33 3.04
CA PHE A 23 -30.32 9.03 2.11
C PHE A 23 -29.48 10.26 1.75
N ILE A 24 -30.11 11.42 1.52
CA ILE A 24 -29.40 12.67 1.27
C ILE A 24 -28.57 13.06 2.50
N SER A 25 -29.16 13.00 3.69
CA SER A 25 -28.46 13.32 4.94
C SER A 25 -27.29 12.38 5.17
N ALA A 26 -27.48 11.07 4.94
CA ALA A 26 -26.42 10.07 5.06
C ALA A 26 -25.28 10.34 4.07
N ALA A 27 -25.59 10.66 2.81
CA ALA A 27 -24.58 11.00 1.81
C ALA A 27 -23.78 12.27 2.18
N ILE A 28 -24.44 13.29 2.72
CA ILE A 28 -23.78 14.51 3.20
C ILE A 28 -22.86 14.18 4.38
N LEU A 29 -23.33 13.45 5.38
CA LEU A 29 -22.53 13.05 6.54
C LEU A 29 -21.33 12.19 6.11
N PHE A 30 -21.54 11.27 5.18
CA PHE A 30 -20.47 10.46 4.60
C PHE A 30 -19.43 11.31 3.88
N ALA A 31 -19.86 12.26 3.04
CA ALA A 31 -18.96 13.17 2.35
C ALA A 31 -18.16 14.06 3.32
N ILE A 32 -18.78 14.54 4.40
CA ILE A 32 -18.11 15.30 5.46
C ILE A 32 -17.04 14.43 6.13
N ALA A 33 -17.36 13.17 6.46
CA ALA A 33 -16.38 12.24 7.03
C ALA A 33 -15.21 12.03 6.06
N CYS A 34 -15.48 11.70 4.79
CA CYS A 34 -14.45 11.56 3.77
C CYS A 34 -13.57 12.81 3.62
N PHE A 35 -14.14 14.01 3.69
CA PHE A 35 -13.37 15.25 3.67
C PHE A 35 -12.39 15.34 4.84
N PHE A 36 -12.85 15.06 6.07
CA PHE A 36 -11.95 15.06 7.24
C PHE A 36 -10.87 13.97 7.15
N LEU A 37 -11.19 12.78 6.64
CA LEU A 37 -10.20 11.73 6.42
C LEU A 37 -9.17 12.12 5.34
N SER A 38 -9.63 12.82 4.28
CA SER A 38 -8.75 13.39 3.26
C SER A 38 -7.77 14.42 3.85
N GLN A 39 -8.28 15.35 4.67
CA GLN A 39 -7.44 16.34 5.37
C GLN A 39 -6.44 15.66 6.30
N TRP A 40 -6.87 14.67 7.09
CA TRP A 40 -5.98 13.92 7.98
C TRP A 40 -4.84 13.23 7.21
N GLN A 41 -5.14 12.62 6.05
CA GLN A 41 -4.10 12.02 5.20
C GLN A 41 -3.16 13.07 4.60
N PHE A 42 -3.67 14.24 4.22
CA PHE A 42 -2.84 15.33 3.71
C PHE A 42 -1.89 15.88 4.79
N ASP A 43 -2.38 16.03 6.02
CA ASP A 43 -1.57 16.44 7.18
C ASP A 43 -0.47 15.42 7.48
N ARG A 44 -0.77 14.12 7.37
CA ARG A 44 0.22 13.04 7.52
C ARG A 44 1.29 13.09 6.43
N GLY A 45 0.88 13.32 5.17
CA GLY A 45 1.82 13.52 4.07
C GLY A 45 2.77 14.70 4.32
N GLN A 46 2.26 15.83 4.79
CA GLN A 46 3.08 17.00 5.13
C GLN A 46 4.05 16.74 6.30
N GLN A 47 3.62 15.98 7.32
CA GLN A 47 4.49 15.58 8.43
C GLN A 47 5.63 14.69 7.94
N ALA A 48 5.32 13.64 7.18
CA ALA A 48 6.31 12.76 6.57
C ALA A 48 7.29 13.53 5.66
N GLU A 49 6.79 14.51 4.90
CA GLU A 49 7.62 15.36 4.07
C GLU A 49 8.56 16.25 4.90
N ALA A 50 8.07 16.84 6.00
CA ALA A 50 8.88 17.65 6.90
C ALA A 50 9.98 16.81 7.58
N ASP A 51 9.64 15.61 8.05
CA ASP A 51 10.59 14.69 8.67
C ASP A 51 11.67 14.26 7.66
N ASN A 52 11.27 13.88 6.44
CA ASN A 52 12.18 13.55 5.35
C ASN A 52 13.16 14.70 5.04
N ARG A 53 12.70 15.96 5.09
CA ARG A 53 13.60 17.13 4.88
C ARG A 53 14.64 17.24 6.00
N VAL A 54 14.26 17.01 7.26
CA VAL A 54 15.20 16.99 8.39
C VAL A 54 16.25 15.89 8.18
N VAL A 55 15.80 14.67 7.88
CA VAL A 55 16.70 13.54 7.60
C VAL A 55 17.64 13.86 6.45
N ALA A 56 17.13 14.37 5.33
CA ALA A 56 17.94 14.68 4.15
C ALA A 56 19.00 15.76 4.42
N ALA A 57 18.64 16.81 5.16
CA ALA A 57 19.58 17.86 5.53
C ALA A 57 20.71 17.33 6.42
N ASN A 58 20.36 16.51 7.42
CA ASN A 58 21.29 15.95 8.38
C ASN A 58 22.18 14.84 7.78
N TRP A 59 21.63 13.99 6.92
CA TRP A 59 22.35 12.91 6.25
C TRP A 59 23.46 13.44 5.34
N ALA A 60 23.22 14.56 4.65
CA ALA A 60 24.20 15.19 3.76
C ALA A 60 25.19 16.13 4.48
N ALA A 61 24.93 16.49 5.73
CA ALA A 61 25.75 17.43 6.48
C ALA A 61 27.14 16.86 6.82
N SER A 62 28.10 17.76 7.04
CA SER A 62 29.39 17.37 7.63
C SER A 62 29.22 17.05 9.11
N PRO A 63 29.94 16.04 9.64
CA PRO A 63 29.85 15.70 11.06
C PRO A 63 30.24 16.87 11.96
N VAL A 64 29.53 17.02 13.06
CA VAL A 64 29.85 17.98 14.14
C VAL A 64 30.34 17.24 15.39
N PRO A 65 31.12 17.86 16.29
CA PRO A 65 31.48 17.22 17.57
C PRO A 65 30.24 16.90 18.41
N LEU A 66 30.23 15.74 19.08
CA LEU A 66 29.11 15.29 19.90
C LEU A 66 28.70 16.32 20.95
N GLU A 67 29.66 16.91 21.67
CA GLU A 67 29.39 17.92 22.70
C GLU A 67 28.78 19.22 22.15
N GLN A 68 28.96 19.51 20.85
CA GLN A 68 28.31 20.65 20.20
C GLN A 68 26.86 20.32 19.82
N ALA A 69 26.61 19.09 19.37
CA ALA A 69 25.27 18.63 19.05
C ALA A 69 24.42 18.41 20.31
N LEU A 70 25.00 17.83 21.37
CA LEU A 70 24.30 17.52 22.62
C LEU A 70 25.05 18.18 23.80
N PRO A 71 24.83 19.48 24.06
CA PRO A 71 25.57 20.23 25.09
C PRO A 71 25.33 19.73 26.52
N ALA A 72 24.24 19.00 26.75
CA ALA A 72 23.98 18.31 28.00
C ALA A 72 23.45 16.91 27.71
N LEU A 73 23.71 15.97 28.63
CA LEU A 73 23.42 14.54 28.46
C LEU A 73 21.97 14.25 28.08
N SER A 74 21.01 15.05 28.56
CA SER A 74 19.57 14.89 28.32
C SER A 74 19.01 15.76 27.18
N THR A 75 19.84 16.59 26.54
CA THR A 75 19.37 17.50 25.48
C THR A 75 19.25 16.74 24.17
N TYR A 76 18.11 16.89 23.49
CA TYR A 76 17.89 16.42 22.13
C TYR A 76 16.72 17.20 21.51
N ASP A 77 16.88 17.63 20.25
CA ASP A 77 15.82 18.21 19.43
C ASP A 77 15.50 17.27 18.26
N VAL A 78 14.22 17.21 17.86
CA VAL A 78 13.76 16.40 16.72
C VAL A 78 14.48 16.81 15.43
N SER A 79 14.91 18.06 15.30
CA SER A 79 15.70 18.53 14.16
C SER A 79 17.09 17.89 14.06
N GLN A 80 17.54 17.17 15.09
CA GLN A 80 18.83 16.49 15.15
C GLN A 80 18.75 15.02 14.75
N ASN A 81 17.56 14.51 14.41
CA ASN A 81 17.40 13.14 13.96
C ASN A 81 18.27 12.87 12.72
N TRP A 82 19.08 11.82 12.76
CA TRP A 82 20.09 11.47 11.76
C TRP A 82 21.25 12.48 11.61
N GLN A 83 21.41 13.43 12.54
CA GLN A 83 22.55 14.35 12.52
C GLN A 83 23.85 13.57 12.71
N ARG A 84 24.82 13.83 11.84
CA ARG A 84 26.13 13.19 11.89
C ARG A 84 26.98 13.83 12.97
N VAL A 85 27.48 13.02 13.88
CA VAL A 85 28.32 13.44 15.00
C VAL A 85 29.63 12.68 15.02
N SER A 86 30.67 13.35 15.51
CA SER A 86 32.00 12.79 15.72
C SER A 86 32.35 12.80 17.20
N MET A 87 32.97 11.72 17.68
CA MET A 87 33.40 11.58 19.06
C MET A 87 34.59 10.64 19.16
N SER A 88 35.26 10.61 20.32
CA SER A 88 36.35 9.67 20.56
C SER A 88 36.25 9.09 21.96
N GLY A 89 36.54 7.79 22.09
CA GLY A 89 36.40 7.09 23.36
C GLY A 89 36.91 5.65 23.30
N VAL A 90 36.62 4.89 24.34
CA VAL A 90 36.95 3.46 24.45
C VAL A 90 35.66 2.67 24.65
N TYR A 91 35.47 1.63 23.85
CA TYR A 91 34.30 0.76 23.99
C TYR A 91 34.36 -0.09 25.26
N ARG A 92 33.26 -0.13 26.01
CA ARG A 92 33.06 -1.01 27.18
C ARG A 92 32.40 -2.31 26.74
N THR A 93 33.23 -3.25 26.27
CA THR A 93 32.78 -4.50 25.65
C THR A 93 32.10 -5.46 26.63
N ASP A 94 32.44 -5.37 27.91
CA ASP A 94 31.85 -6.12 29.02
C ASP A 94 30.40 -5.70 29.33
N GLU A 95 30.02 -4.49 28.93
CA GLU A 95 28.67 -3.93 29.14
C GLU A 95 27.84 -3.83 27.85
N GLN A 96 28.27 -4.55 26.81
CA GLN A 96 27.57 -4.60 25.53
C GLN A 96 26.16 -5.17 25.68
N LEU A 97 25.22 -4.54 24.99
CA LEU A 97 23.82 -4.93 24.91
C LEU A 97 23.47 -5.45 23.53
N VAL A 98 22.44 -6.30 23.49
CA VAL A 98 21.90 -6.88 22.27
C VAL A 98 20.42 -6.55 22.21
N VAL A 99 19.98 -5.80 21.19
CA VAL A 99 18.57 -5.45 21.01
C VAL A 99 17.92 -6.51 20.13
N ARG A 100 16.89 -7.20 20.64
CA ARG A 100 16.21 -8.29 19.95
C ARG A 100 15.10 -7.80 19.02
N ASN A 101 14.68 -8.69 18.12
CA ASN A 101 13.60 -8.44 17.15
C ASN A 101 13.88 -7.26 16.22
N ARG A 102 15.13 -7.16 15.74
CA ARG A 102 15.55 -6.13 14.80
C ARG A 102 15.59 -6.69 13.40
N SER A 103 14.85 -6.06 12.50
CA SER A 103 14.84 -6.43 11.09
C SER A 103 15.97 -5.75 10.33
N ASN A 104 16.72 -6.50 9.53
CA ASN A 104 17.62 -5.95 8.52
C ASN A 104 17.30 -6.60 7.17
N GLY A 105 16.68 -5.85 6.26
CA GLY A 105 16.10 -6.41 5.04
C GLY A 105 14.96 -7.39 5.35
N SER A 106 15.08 -8.63 4.86
CA SER A 106 14.10 -9.70 5.10
C SER A 106 14.31 -10.46 6.41
N ASP A 107 15.46 -10.28 7.06
CA ASP A 107 15.91 -11.12 8.15
C ASP A 107 15.66 -10.45 9.51
N ASN A 108 15.19 -11.25 10.48
CA ASN A 108 15.07 -10.83 11.87
C ASN A 108 16.29 -11.31 12.65
N GLY A 109 16.84 -10.41 13.46
CA GLY A 109 18.01 -10.70 14.27
C GLY A 109 18.16 -9.67 15.38
N PHE A 110 19.40 -9.22 15.56
CA PHE A 110 19.78 -8.43 16.72
C PHE A 110 20.64 -7.24 16.34
N GLU A 111 20.42 -6.10 16.98
CA GLU A 111 21.36 -4.97 16.96
C GLU A 111 22.32 -5.07 18.14
N VAL A 112 23.56 -4.65 17.93
CA VAL A 112 24.61 -4.68 18.95
C VAL A 112 24.90 -3.25 19.38
N VAL A 113 24.54 -2.93 20.62
CA VAL A 113 24.77 -1.61 21.21
C VAL A 113 25.91 -1.71 22.21
N THR A 114 27.01 -1.02 21.94
CA THR A 114 28.18 -1.00 22.81
C THR A 114 28.35 0.39 23.41
N PRO A 115 28.45 0.53 24.75
CA PRO A 115 28.75 1.80 25.37
C PRO A 115 30.16 2.27 25.00
N LEU A 116 30.28 3.53 24.61
CA LEU A 116 31.54 4.22 24.36
C LEU A 116 31.80 5.18 25.51
N GLN A 117 32.86 4.95 26.28
CA GLN A 117 33.29 5.87 27.32
C GLN A 117 34.17 6.98 26.72
N LEU A 118 33.72 8.22 26.86
CA LEU A 118 34.40 9.40 26.37
C LEU A 118 35.49 9.86 27.35
N SER A 119 36.35 10.78 26.90
CA SER A 119 37.49 11.29 27.69
C SER A 119 37.10 12.06 28.95
N ASP A 120 35.89 12.64 28.98
CA ASP A 120 35.32 13.34 30.13
C ASP A 120 34.62 12.41 31.13
N GLY A 121 34.60 11.09 30.84
CA GLY A 121 33.96 10.06 31.66
C GLY A 121 32.50 9.79 31.30
N SER A 122 31.88 10.60 30.44
CA SER A 122 30.52 10.37 29.97
C SER A 122 30.41 9.14 29.07
N ILE A 123 29.22 8.57 29.00
CA ILE A 123 28.95 7.32 28.28
C ILE A 123 27.96 7.60 27.17
N PHE A 124 28.34 7.30 25.93
CA PHE A 124 27.48 7.40 24.76
C PHE A 124 27.19 6.00 24.20
N LEU A 125 25.93 5.68 23.94
CA LEU A 125 25.59 4.38 23.36
C LEU A 125 25.75 4.42 21.83
N VAL A 126 26.53 3.49 21.30
CA VAL A 126 26.74 3.31 19.87
C VAL A 126 26.13 1.99 19.43
N ASP A 127 25.11 2.05 18.58
CA ASP A 127 24.63 0.91 17.82
C ASP A 127 25.61 0.62 16.69
N ARG A 128 26.37 -0.47 16.84
CA ARG A 128 27.44 -0.87 15.93
C ARG A 128 26.92 -1.63 14.71
N GLY A 129 25.63 -1.98 14.69
CA GLY A 129 25.00 -2.68 13.59
C GLY A 129 24.38 -4.01 13.99
N TRP A 130 24.09 -4.81 12.99
CA TRP A 130 23.23 -5.98 13.07
C TRP A 130 23.99 -7.29 12.99
N VAL A 131 23.46 -8.30 13.69
CA VAL A 131 23.92 -9.69 13.66
C VAL A 131 22.72 -10.63 13.52
N ALA A 132 22.92 -11.67 12.72
CA ALA A 132 21.93 -12.73 12.53
C ALA A 132 21.73 -13.53 13.83
N PRO A 133 20.60 -14.23 13.99
CA PRO A 133 20.42 -15.19 15.06
C PRO A 133 21.40 -16.37 14.92
N SER A 134 21.70 -17.02 16.04
CA SER A 134 22.52 -18.22 16.06
C SER A 134 21.80 -19.36 15.30
N PRO A 135 22.51 -20.15 14.47
CA PRO A 135 21.94 -21.32 13.81
C PRO A 135 21.40 -22.38 14.79
N THR A 136 21.90 -22.39 16.03
CA THR A 136 21.52 -23.38 17.06
C THR A 136 20.51 -22.86 18.08
N ASP A 137 20.34 -21.54 18.18
CA ASP A 137 19.37 -20.89 19.08
C ASP A 137 18.87 -19.57 18.45
N PRO A 138 17.66 -19.56 17.87
CA PRO A 138 17.08 -18.37 17.28
C PRO A 138 16.86 -17.20 18.25
N LEU A 139 16.87 -17.45 19.56
CA LEU A 139 16.70 -16.42 20.60
C LEU A 139 18.04 -15.80 21.04
N ALA A 140 19.16 -16.32 20.53
CA ALA A 140 20.49 -15.78 20.77
C ALA A 140 21.09 -15.21 19.49
N PRO A 141 21.89 -14.14 19.56
CA PRO A 141 22.67 -13.68 18.42
C PRO A 141 23.72 -14.72 18.04
N ALA A 142 24.11 -14.75 16.77
CA ALA A 142 25.35 -15.40 16.35
C ALA A 142 26.56 -14.72 17.04
N THR A 143 27.75 -15.30 16.85
CA THR A 143 28.98 -14.75 17.43
C THR A 143 29.14 -13.27 17.10
N ILE A 144 29.16 -12.43 18.14
CA ILE A 144 29.32 -10.99 17.99
C ILE A 144 30.82 -10.65 17.93
N PRO A 145 31.31 -10.04 16.84
CA PRO A 145 32.71 -9.63 16.76
C PRO A 145 33.04 -8.50 17.74
N SER A 146 34.25 -8.57 18.32
CA SER A 146 34.77 -7.50 19.16
C SER A 146 34.91 -6.18 18.40
N PRO A 147 34.67 -5.03 19.04
CA PRO A 147 35.02 -3.73 18.46
C PRO A 147 36.53 -3.54 18.31
N ALA A 148 36.89 -2.49 17.58
CA ALA A 148 38.24 -1.98 17.57
C ALA A 148 38.75 -1.71 19.00
N ALA A 149 39.99 -2.13 19.27
CA ALA A 149 40.60 -2.02 20.58
C ALA A 149 41.21 -0.63 20.82
N GLY A 150 41.22 -0.20 22.09
CA GLY A 150 41.80 1.07 22.50
C GLY A 150 40.91 2.27 22.21
N THR A 151 41.51 3.44 22.04
CA THR A 151 40.79 4.67 21.72
C THR A 151 40.41 4.69 20.25
N VAL A 152 39.11 4.84 19.98
CA VAL A 152 38.53 4.91 18.65
C VAL A 152 37.95 6.30 18.40
N SER A 153 38.09 6.78 17.17
CA SER A 153 37.32 7.91 16.65
C SER A 153 36.08 7.36 15.95
N VAL A 154 34.89 7.75 16.40
CA VAL A 154 33.61 7.25 15.91
C VAL A 154 32.86 8.38 15.21
N LEU A 155 32.39 8.09 13.99
CA LEU A 155 31.34 8.84 13.32
C LEU A 155 30.04 8.07 13.49
N ALA A 156 29.01 8.73 14.02
CA ALA A 156 27.70 8.14 14.21
C ALA A 156 26.58 9.11 13.79
N GLN A 157 25.39 8.57 13.59
CA GLN A 157 24.19 9.32 13.26
C GLN A 157 23.24 9.30 14.45
N LEU A 158 22.83 10.48 14.93
CA LEU A 158 22.00 10.57 16.12
C LEU A 158 20.60 9.98 15.92
N ARG A 159 20.12 9.27 16.94
CA ARG A 159 18.76 8.75 17.01
C ARG A 159 18.17 9.04 18.39
N PRO A 160 16.87 9.40 18.45
CA PRO A 160 16.19 9.66 19.73
C PRO A 160 16.07 8.36 20.53
N SER A 161 15.87 8.48 21.85
CA SER A 161 15.47 7.33 22.66
C SER A 161 14.23 6.65 22.09
N GLU A 162 14.24 5.32 22.07
CA GLU A 162 13.10 4.53 21.64
C GLU A 162 12.02 4.45 22.73
N ALA A 163 10.78 4.19 22.31
CA ALA A 163 9.70 3.86 23.22
C ALA A 163 9.92 2.47 23.82
N SER A 164 9.71 2.36 25.14
CA SER A 164 9.85 1.09 25.84
C SER A 164 8.77 0.10 25.38
N ASN A 165 9.21 -1.07 24.91
CA ASN A 165 8.37 -2.12 24.34
C ASN A 165 8.57 -3.49 25.02
N GLY A 166 9.20 -3.53 26.21
CA GLY A 166 9.44 -4.76 26.94
C GLY A 166 10.51 -4.63 28.02
N THR A 167 10.98 -5.79 28.50
CA THR A 167 11.94 -5.89 29.60
C THR A 167 13.34 -6.32 29.13
N LYS A 168 14.34 -5.93 29.92
CA LYS A 168 15.73 -6.42 29.82
C LYS A 168 15.83 -7.82 30.43
N SER A 169 16.57 -8.71 29.76
CA SER A 169 16.92 -10.05 30.26
C SER A 169 18.40 -10.29 30.03
N GLY A 170 19.20 -10.27 31.10
CA GLY A 170 20.65 -10.30 30.99
C GLY A 170 21.17 -9.08 30.21
N ASN A 171 21.93 -9.33 29.14
CA ASN A 171 22.41 -8.31 28.20
C ASN A 171 21.45 -8.06 27.02
N GLN A 172 20.33 -8.78 26.93
CA GLN A 172 19.34 -8.56 25.88
C GLN A 172 18.30 -7.53 26.30
N VAL A 173 18.01 -6.58 25.41
CA VAL A 173 16.97 -5.56 25.56
C VAL A 173 16.00 -5.60 24.38
N SER A 174 14.81 -5.03 24.56
CA SER A 174 13.77 -5.00 23.52
C SER A 174 13.73 -3.69 22.74
N SER A 175 14.31 -2.63 23.30
CA SER A 175 14.42 -1.29 22.71
C SER A 175 15.57 -0.54 23.37
N ILE A 176 16.10 0.46 22.67
CA ILE A 176 17.12 1.38 23.16
C ILE A 176 16.41 2.53 23.91
N THR A 177 15.83 2.21 25.06
CA THR A 177 15.17 3.20 25.93
C THR A 177 16.21 3.83 26.87
N LEU A 178 16.73 5.01 26.52
CA LEU A 178 17.86 5.63 27.23
C LEU A 178 17.59 5.92 28.71
N PRO A 179 16.42 6.43 29.13
CA PRO A 179 16.13 6.63 30.56
C PRO A 179 16.13 5.33 31.38
N LEU A 180 15.78 4.20 30.75
CA LEU A 180 15.85 2.89 31.41
C LEU A 180 17.29 2.40 31.49
N LEU A 181 18.06 2.59 30.41
CA LEU A 181 19.47 2.21 30.36
C LEU A 181 20.34 3.05 31.28
N GLN A 182 19.97 4.29 31.58
CA GLN A 182 20.65 5.13 32.58
C GLN A 182 20.69 4.48 33.96
N GLN A 183 19.69 3.67 34.32
CA GLN A 183 19.68 2.93 35.59
C GLN A 183 20.73 1.80 35.61
N THR A 184 21.18 1.33 34.44
CA THR A 184 22.26 0.34 34.30
C THR A 184 23.63 1.02 34.24
N PHE A 185 23.76 2.08 33.43
CA PHE A 185 25.06 2.70 33.11
C PHE A 185 25.44 3.87 34.01
N GLY A 186 24.52 4.39 34.82
CA GLY A 186 24.75 5.50 35.74
C GLY A 186 24.38 6.87 35.16
N ALA A 187 24.61 7.91 35.96
CA ALA A 187 24.20 9.28 35.67
C ALA A 187 24.91 9.92 34.47
N ASP A 188 26.09 9.39 34.12
CA ASP A 188 26.96 9.93 33.06
C ASP A 188 26.55 9.48 31.64
N LEU A 189 25.44 8.72 31.52
CA LEU A 189 24.89 8.28 30.23
C LEU A 189 24.19 9.44 29.50
N TYR A 190 24.49 9.62 28.21
CA TYR A 190 23.67 10.41 27.31
C TYR A 190 22.27 9.81 27.19
N THR A 191 21.26 10.59 27.58
CA THR A 191 19.85 10.22 27.56
C THR A 191 19.03 10.97 26.51
N GLY A 192 19.59 12.01 25.89
CA GLY A 192 18.96 12.72 24.78
C GLY A 192 18.91 11.87 23.51
N ALA A 193 20.02 11.21 23.16
CA ALA A 193 20.15 10.41 21.95
C ALA A 193 21.22 9.31 22.08
N TYR A 194 21.12 8.30 21.22
CA TYR A 194 22.19 7.34 20.93
C TYR A 194 22.69 7.53 19.49
N GLY A 195 23.77 6.87 19.12
CA GLY A 195 24.34 6.95 17.77
C GLY A 195 24.27 5.62 17.02
N VAL A 196 23.86 5.66 15.76
CA VAL A 196 24.04 4.56 14.80
C VAL A 196 25.40 4.72 14.13
N LEU A 197 26.25 3.70 14.21
CA LEU A 197 27.61 3.73 13.68
C LEU A 197 27.60 3.95 12.16
N ASP A 198 28.33 5.00 11.71
CA ASP A 198 28.62 5.26 10.30
C ASP A 198 30.02 4.72 9.95
N SER A 199 31.04 5.13 10.73
CA SER A 199 32.39 4.59 10.62
C SER A 199 33.19 4.76 11.91
N GLU A 200 34.25 3.99 12.06
CA GLU A 200 35.19 4.10 13.18
C GLU A 200 36.64 3.98 12.71
N THR A 201 37.56 4.61 13.45
CA THR A 201 39.01 4.55 13.21
C THR A 201 39.75 4.33 14.53
N PRO A 202 40.56 3.25 14.66
CA PRO A 202 40.77 2.18 13.69
C PRO A 202 39.48 1.39 13.42
N ALA A 203 39.37 0.80 12.23
CA ALA A 203 38.24 -0.05 11.87
C ALA A 203 38.30 -1.37 12.67
N ALA A 204 37.14 -1.92 13.05
CA ALA A 204 37.07 -3.27 13.59
C ALA A 204 37.60 -4.31 12.59
N GLU A 205 38.24 -5.36 13.09
CA GLU A 205 38.77 -6.46 12.27
C GLU A 205 37.65 -7.17 11.48
N THR A 206 36.50 -7.38 12.13
CA THR A 206 35.29 -7.91 11.52
C THR A 206 34.13 -6.96 11.80
N PRO A 207 33.73 -6.10 10.85
CA PRO A 207 32.61 -5.19 11.04
C PRO A 207 31.28 -5.96 11.08
N LEU A 208 30.33 -5.43 11.86
CA LEU A 208 28.94 -5.88 11.83
C LEU A 208 28.24 -5.38 10.57
N GLN A 209 27.07 -5.96 10.26
CA GLN A 209 26.27 -5.46 9.14
C GLN A 209 25.68 -4.10 9.50
N SER A 210 25.86 -3.10 8.64
CA SER A 210 25.24 -1.79 8.86
C SER A 210 23.73 -1.90 8.79
N ILE A 211 23.03 -1.23 9.73
CA ILE A 211 21.58 -1.16 9.79
C ILE A 211 20.98 -0.08 8.88
N GLN A 212 21.78 0.90 8.47
CA GLN A 212 21.30 2.00 7.65
C GLN A 212 22.39 2.45 6.66
N THR A 213 22.34 1.89 5.46
CA THR A 213 23.27 2.23 4.36
C THR A 213 22.72 3.31 3.43
N THR A 214 21.39 3.43 3.35
CA THR A 214 20.70 4.43 2.54
C THR A 214 19.94 5.38 3.44
N MET A 215 19.75 6.61 2.96
CA MET A 215 18.94 7.60 3.66
C MET A 215 17.52 7.05 3.88
N PRO A 216 17.04 6.98 5.13
CA PRO A 216 15.67 6.55 5.38
C PRO A 216 14.70 7.60 4.87
N THR A 217 13.68 7.16 4.15
CA THR A 217 12.63 8.04 3.63
C THR A 217 11.27 7.41 3.88
N GLU A 218 10.34 8.20 4.38
CA GLU A 218 8.94 7.82 4.49
C GLU A 218 8.22 8.08 3.16
N ASP A 219 7.30 7.20 2.77
CA ASP A 219 6.55 7.32 1.53
C ASP A 219 5.41 8.36 1.66
N VAL A 220 5.75 9.59 1.28
CA VAL A 220 4.81 10.72 1.25
C VAL A 220 3.71 10.54 0.18
N GLY A 221 4.03 9.89 -0.94
CA GLY A 221 3.12 9.76 -2.08
C GLY A 221 1.88 8.95 -1.75
N THR A 222 2.05 7.91 -0.94
CA THR A 222 0.95 7.07 -0.47
C THR A 222 -0.06 7.84 0.39
N HIS A 223 0.37 8.80 1.22
CA HIS A 223 -0.55 9.64 1.99
C HIS A 223 -1.42 10.53 1.08
N TYR A 224 -0.81 11.18 0.09
CA TYR A 224 -1.54 12.04 -0.84
C TYR A 224 -2.48 11.26 -1.77
N SER A 225 -2.12 10.04 -2.19
CA SER A 225 -3.01 9.18 -2.99
C SER A 225 -4.25 8.76 -2.19
N TYR A 226 -4.09 8.37 -0.93
CA TYR A 226 -5.23 8.08 -0.04
C TYR A 226 -6.08 9.33 0.24
N ALA A 227 -5.47 10.51 0.37
CA ALA A 227 -6.22 11.75 0.53
C ALA A 227 -7.17 12.00 -0.66
N LEU A 228 -6.71 11.79 -1.89
CA LEU A 228 -7.53 11.89 -3.11
C LEU A 228 -8.58 10.77 -3.17
N GLN A 229 -8.22 9.55 -2.78
CA GLN A 229 -9.13 8.42 -2.73
C GLN A 229 -10.36 8.71 -1.86
N TRP A 230 -10.19 9.33 -0.70
CA TRP A 230 -11.32 9.74 0.15
C TRP A 230 -12.24 10.74 -0.54
N LEU A 231 -11.69 11.68 -1.31
CA LEU A 231 -12.50 12.61 -2.10
C LEU A 231 -13.26 11.89 -3.21
N PHE A 232 -12.64 10.91 -3.87
CA PHE A 232 -13.33 10.08 -4.85
C PHE A 232 -14.47 9.26 -4.24
N PHE A 233 -14.32 8.73 -3.02
CA PHE A 233 -15.42 8.05 -2.33
C PHE A 233 -16.60 8.98 -2.06
N ALA A 234 -16.35 10.23 -1.66
CA ALA A 234 -17.42 11.23 -1.53
C ALA A 234 -18.13 11.48 -2.87
N LEU A 235 -17.37 11.64 -3.96
CA LEU A 235 -17.93 11.85 -5.31
C LEU A 235 -18.76 10.65 -5.79
N ILE A 236 -18.25 9.42 -5.60
CA ILE A 236 -18.95 8.19 -5.96
C ILE A 236 -20.24 8.06 -5.13
N GLY A 237 -20.20 8.41 -3.84
CA GLY A 237 -21.39 8.43 -2.97
C GLY A 237 -22.49 9.34 -3.51
N PHE A 238 -22.14 10.57 -3.93
CA PHE A 238 -23.10 11.47 -4.57
C PHE A 238 -23.56 10.98 -5.94
N PHE A 239 -22.67 10.40 -6.73
CA PHE A 239 -23.01 9.83 -8.03
C PHE A 239 -24.02 8.68 -7.89
N ALA A 240 -23.79 7.76 -6.96
CA ALA A 240 -24.70 6.66 -6.65
C ALA A 240 -26.07 7.18 -6.15
N LEU A 241 -26.06 8.20 -5.29
CA LEU A 241 -27.29 8.86 -4.85
C LEU A 241 -28.04 9.49 -6.04
N GLY A 242 -27.34 10.18 -6.93
CA GLY A 242 -27.92 10.79 -8.14
C GLY A 242 -28.50 9.76 -9.11
N LEU A 243 -27.82 8.61 -9.28
CA LEU A 243 -28.36 7.48 -10.05
C LEU A 243 -29.61 6.90 -9.40
N GLY A 244 -29.61 6.71 -8.08
CA GLY A 244 -30.79 6.27 -7.34
C GLY A 244 -31.96 7.23 -7.53
N MET A 245 -31.72 8.53 -7.36
CA MET A 245 -32.72 9.59 -7.56
C MET A 245 -33.29 9.58 -8.98
N ARG A 246 -32.43 9.45 -9.99
CA ARG A 246 -32.82 9.37 -11.40
C ARG A 246 -33.64 8.12 -11.70
N ASN A 247 -33.27 6.97 -11.13
CA ASN A 247 -33.99 5.72 -11.33
C ASN A 247 -35.37 5.75 -10.69
N GLU A 248 -35.49 6.32 -9.48
CA GLU A 248 -36.80 6.48 -8.82
C GLU A 248 -37.70 7.48 -9.55
N HIS A 249 -37.15 8.60 -10.03
CA HIS A 249 -37.90 9.55 -10.87
C HIS A 249 -38.47 8.86 -12.13
N ARG A 250 -37.65 8.09 -12.85
CA ARG A 250 -38.09 7.35 -14.05
C ARG A 250 -39.16 6.31 -13.74
N ARG A 251 -39.11 5.70 -12.56
CA ARG A 251 -40.10 4.71 -12.13
C ARG A 251 -41.44 5.37 -11.82
N LEU A 252 -41.45 6.53 -11.18
CA LEU A 252 -42.69 7.24 -10.82
C LEU A 252 -43.36 7.93 -12.02
N ASN A 253 -42.58 8.26 -13.05
CA ASN A 253 -43.06 8.90 -14.27
C ASN A 253 -43.15 7.93 -15.48
N SER A 254 -43.09 6.62 -15.27
CA SER A 254 -43.17 5.63 -16.38
C SER A 254 -44.48 5.70 -17.18
N ASP A 255 -45.54 6.19 -16.55
CA ASP A 255 -46.88 6.31 -17.13
C ASP A 255 -47.10 7.66 -17.84
N ASP A 256 -46.11 8.57 -17.79
CA ASP A 256 -46.14 9.86 -18.49
C ASP A 256 -45.90 9.66 -20.00
N PRO A 257 -46.80 10.13 -20.89
CA PRO A 257 -46.65 10.02 -22.34
C PRO A 257 -45.31 10.55 -22.87
N ASP A 258 -44.80 11.64 -22.29
CA ASP A 258 -43.54 12.24 -22.73
C ASP A 258 -42.32 11.38 -22.35
N GLU A 259 -42.38 10.66 -21.24
CA GLU A 259 -41.33 9.73 -20.84
C GLU A 259 -41.34 8.46 -21.69
N GLN A 260 -42.53 7.95 -22.04
CA GLN A 260 -42.66 6.83 -22.98
C GLN A 260 -42.08 7.18 -24.36
N LEU A 261 -42.32 8.40 -24.86
CA LEU A 261 -41.72 8.90 -26.09
C LEU A 261 -40.19 8.97 -26.00
N ARG A 262 -39.63 9.51 -24.91
CA ARG A 262 -38.18 9.54 -24.69
C ARG A 262 -37.57 8.15 -24.51
N ALA A 263 -38.28 7.22 -23.88
CA ALA A 263 -37.85 5.84 -23.72
C ALA A 263 -37.82 5.11 -25.08
N ALA A 264 -38.85 5.27 -25.89
CA ALA A 264 -38.90 4.76 -27.27
C ALA A 264 -37.78 5.37 -28.13
N GLU A 265 -37.48 6.66 -27.99
CA GLU A 265 -36.38 7.31 -28.70
C GLU A 265 -35.00 6.74 -28.29
N ARG A 266 -34.79 6.43 -27.01
CA ARG A 266 -33.55 5.79 -26.53
C ARG A 266 -33.40 4.37 -27.05
N VAL A 267 -34.48 3.59 -27.05
CA VAL A 267 -34.50 2.23 -27.63
C VAL A 267 -34.15 2.31 -29.12
N ARG A 268 -34.72 3.29 -29.84
CA ARG A 268 -34.40 3.55 -31.25
C ARG A 268 -32.94 3.98 -31.44
N LYS A 269 -32.41 4.90 -30.64
CA LYS A 269 -30.99 5.31 -30.70
C LYS A 269 -30.03 4.16 -30.40
N ARG A 270 -30.37 3.30 -29.43
CA ARG A 270 -29.65 2.06 -29.12
C ARG A 270 -29.87 0.98 -30.19
N ALA A 271 -30.88 1.12 -31.07
CA ALA A 271 -31.08 0.31 -32.28
C ALA A 271 -30.21 0.74 -33.45
N THR A 272 -29.92 2.03 -33.51
CA THR A 272 -29.14 2.62 -34.60
C THR A 272 -27.66 2.75 -34.28
N LYS A 273 -27.23 2.49 -33.03
CA LYS A 273 -25.81 2.46 -32.67
C LYS A 273 -25.20 1.20 -33.30
N ALA A 274 -24.13 1.36 -34.08
CA ALA A 274 -23.35 0.25 -34.61
C ALA A 274 -22.76 -0.58 -33.44
N PHE A 275 -22.62 -1.89 -33.65
CA PHE A 275 -21.98 -2.80 -32.71
C PHE A 275 -20.60 -2.28 -32.33
N THR A 276 -20.25 -2.38 -31.04
CA THR A 276 -18.87 -2.13 -30.59
C THR A 276 -18.00 -3.35 -30.87
N ASP A 277 -16.70 -3.16 -31.09
CA ASP A 277 -15.77 -4.27 -31.40
C ASP A 277 -15.79 -5.39 -30.33
N GLU A 278 -15.94 -5.03 -29.04
CA GLU A 278 -16.14 -6.00 -27.93
C GLU A 278 -17.44 -6.83 -28.08
N GLU A 279 -18.53 -6.23 -28.59
CA GLU A 279 -19.80 -6.95 -28.79
C GLU A 279 -19.72 -7.90 -29.99
N LEU A 280 -18.89 -7.59 -30.99
CA LEU A 280 -18.61 -8.47 -32.14
C LEU A 280 -17.71 -9.65 -31.74
N GLU A 281 -16.72 -9.41 -30.89
CA GLU A 281 -15.85 -10.47 -30.36
C GLU A 281 -16.61 -11.45 -29.45
N ASP A 282 -17.50 -10.95 -28.59
CA ASP A 282 -18.40 -11.80 -27.78
C ASP A 282 -19.36 -12.64 -28.66
N GLU A 283 -19.83 -12.09 -29.79
CA GLU A 283 -20.70 -12.80 -30.74
C GLU A 283 -19.94 -13.86 -31.56
N GLU A 284 -18.63 -13.67 -31.78
CA GLU A 284 -17.75 -14.63 -32.48
C GLU A 284 -17.39 -15.85 -31.60
N ILE A 285 -17.33 -15.67 -30.28
CA ILE A 285 -17.06 -16.74 -29.31
C ILE A 285 -18.27 -17.67 -29.13
N ASP A 286 -19.50 -17.16 -29.23
CA ASP A 286 -20.74 -17.94 -29.00
C ASP A 286 -21.35 -18.61 -30.26
N GLY A 287 -20.77 -18.40 -31.45
CA GLY A 287 -20.97 -19.27 -32.62
C GLY A 287 -22.42 -19.47 -33.10
N PHE A 288 -23.26 -18.43 -33.14
CA PHE A 288 -24.61 -18.53 -33.72
C PHE A 288 -25.05 -17.26 -34.46
N LEU A 289 -25.63 -17.45 -35.65
CA LEU A 289 -26.13 -16.43 -36.60
C LEU A 289 -27.15 -15.42 -35.99
N PRO A 290 -27.32 -14.21 -36.59
CA PRO A 290 -27.73 -12.99 -35.88
C PRO A 290 -29.25 -12.93 -35.66
N LEU A 291 -29.76 -13.30 -34.48
CA LEU A 291 -31.20 -13.25 -34.17
C LEU A 291 -31.53 -12.99 -32.69
N THR A 292 -30.98 -11.96 -32.06
CA THR A 292 -31.36 -11.64 -30.65
C THR A 292 -31.77 -10.19 -30.41
N ARG A 293 -32.29 -9.52 -31.44
CA ARG A 293 -33.01 -8.24 -31.26
C ARG A 293 -34.50 -8.25 -31.62
N TRP A 294 -34.97 -9.17 -32.47
CA TRP A 294 -36.35 -9.15 -32.93
C TRP A 294 -37.06 -10.48 -32.64
N GLY A 295 -37.77 -10.53 -31.52
CA GLY A 295 -38.83 -11.52 -31.33
C GLY A 295 -40.00 -11.18 -32.24
N ALA A 296 -40.31 -12.06 -33.20
CA ALA A 296 -41.49 -11.94 -34.07
C ALA A 296 -42.68 -12.73 -33.46
N PRO A 297 -43.92 -12.19 -33.50
CA PRO A 297 -45.10 -12.90 -33.03
C PRO A 297 -45.61 -13.90 -34.08
N THR A 298 -46.02 -15.08 -33.62
CA THR A 298 -46.63 -16.14 -34.43
C THR A 298 -48.08 -15.80 -34.80
N GLY A 299 -48.43 -15.88 -36.10
CA GLY A 299 -49.83 -15.96 -36.53
C GLY A 299 -50.16 -15.53 -37.96
N SER A 300 -50.55 -16.51 -38.78
CA SER A 300 -51.56 -16.44 -39.87
C SER A 300 -51.24 -15.82 -41.25
N ALA A 301 -51.34 -16.72 -42.25
CA ALA A 301 -51.86 -16.55 -43.63
C ALA A 301 -50.90 -16.11 -44.76
N LEU A 302 -50.54 -17.09 -45.61
CA LEU A 302 -50.21 -16.95 -47.04
C LEU A 302 -51.51 -16.67 -47.85
N PRO A 303 -51.47 -15.96 -49.00
CA PRO A 303 -51.32 -16.65 -50.30
C PRO A 303 -50.61 -15.77 -51.40
N PRO A 304 -50.68 -16.04 -52.73
CA PRO A 304 -49.56 -16.64 -53.46
C PRO A 304 -49.10 -15.91 -54.76
N ALA A 305 -47.96 -16.37 -55.30
CA ALA A 305 -47.56 -16.43 -56.72
C ALA A 305 -47.42 -15.14 -57.58
N ALA A 306 -46.18 -14.89 -58.04
CA ALA A 306 -45.88 -14.45 -59.41
C ALA A 306 -44.42 -14.80 -59.79
N ALA A 307 -44.26 -15.59 -60.86
CA ALA A 307 -43.01 -15.92 -61.56
C ALA A 307 -42.70 -14.84 -62.64
N PRO A 308 -41.60 -14.88 -63.44
CA PRO A 308 -40.55 -15.91 -63.55
C PRO A 308 -39.10 -15.38 -63.57
N ARG A 309 -38.14 -16.30 -63.35
CA ARG A 309 -36.70 -16.10 -63.56
C ARG A 309 -36.26 -17.03 -64.71
N ALA A 310 -35.54 -16.48 -65.69
CA ALA A 310 -35.01 -17.20 -66.84
C ALA A 310 -33.56 -17.70 -66.61
N ALA A 311 -33.30 -18.92 -67.10
CA ALA A 311 -32.04 -19.57 -67.52
C ALA A 311 -30.81 -19.54 -66.57
N LEU A 312 -30.44 -20.65 -65.92
CA LEU A 312 -29.62 -21.80 -66.38
C LEU A 312 -28.12 -21.50 -66.59
N HIS A 313 -27.27 -22.02 -65.69
CA HIS A 313 -26.16 -22.91 -66.06
C HIS A 313 -25.68 -23.75 -64.86
N THR A 314 -25.52 -25.04 -65.12
CA THR A 314 -25.13 -26.16 -64.24
C THR A 314 -23.61 -26.28 -64.12
N THR A 315 -23.09 -26.71 -62.96
CA THR A 315 -22.31 -27.97 -62.76
C THR A 315 -21.84 -28.15 -61.29
N GLN A 316 -21.95 -29.39 -60.80
CA GLN A 316 -21.58 -29.94 -59.48
C GLN A 316 -20.06 -30.27 -59.40
N PRO A 317 -19.42 -30.52 -58.23
CA PRO A 317 -19.30 -31.89 -57.66
C PRO A 317 -19.13 -31.91 -56.09
N PRO A 318 -18.61 -32.96 -55.38
CA PRO A 318 -19.38 -33.94 -54.59
C PRO A 318 -19.07 -33.99 -53.06
N GLU A 319 -19.80 -34.90 -52.38
CA GLU A 319 -20.01 -35.14 -50.92
C GLU A 319 -18.89 -35.93 -50.16
N PRO A 320 -19.00 -36.25 -48.84
CA PRO A 320 -17.93 -36.07 -47.85
C PRO A 320 -17.37 -37.36 -47.22
N THR A 321 -16.31 -37.24 -46.40
CA THR A 321 -15.80 -38.33 -45.53
C THR A 321 -15.43 -37.82 -44.14
N THR A 322 -16.06 -38.40 -43.11
CA THR A 322 -15.68 -38.29 -41.67
C THR A 322 -14.66 -39.38 -41.33
N PRO A 323 -13.78 -39.19 -40.32
CA PRO A 323 -13.82 -40.07 -39.13
C PRO A 323 -13.29 -39.35 -37.82
N PRO A 324 -12.87 -40.02 -36.72
CA PRO A 324 -13.67 -40.19 -35.50
C PRO A 324 -13.01 -39.70 -34.18
N ILE A 325 -13.74 -39.84 -33.07
CA ILE A 325 -13.42 -39.52 -31.66
C ILE A 325 -12.45 -40.54 -31.03
N PHE A 326 -11.54 -40.11 -30.14
CA PHE A 326 -11.13 -40.84 -28.90
C PHE A 326 -10.46 -39.92 -27.85
N ILE A 327 -10.57 -40.31 -26.57
CA ILE A 327 -10.22 -39.59 -25.33
C ILE A 327 -9.14 -40.37 -24.53
N ILE A 328 -8.12 -39.64 -24.03
CA ILE A 328 -7.25 -39.76 -22.79
C ILE A 328 -6.45 -41.09 -22.61
N ASP A 329 -5.17 -41.18 -22.23
CA ASP A 329 -4.35 -40.52 -21.17
C ASP A 329 -2.83 -40.78 -21.36
N SER A 330 -2.05 -40.11 -20.49
CA SER A 330 -0.74 -40.52 -19.90
C SER A 330 0.53 -39.85 -20.41
N ALA A 331 1.21 -39.28 -19.41
CA ALA A 331 2.53 -38.68 -19.39
C ALA A 331 3.66 -39.69 -19.68
N ASP A 332 4.74 -39.22 -20.31
CA ASP A 332 6.09 -39.27 -19.71
C ASP A 332 7.07 -38.34 -20.45
N LYS A 333 8.12 -37.94 -19.74
CA LYS A 333 9.14 -36.91 -20.02
C LYS A 333 10.31 -37.46 -20.87
N PRO A 334 11.00 -36.67 -21.73
CA PRO A 334 12.18 -37.13 -22.45
C PRO A 334 13.52 -36.68 -21.82
N ASP A 335 14.43 -37.66 -21.75
CA ASP A 335 15.84 -37.74 -22.13
C ASP A 335 16.87 -36.65 -21.80
N GLU A 336 18.02 -37.11 -21.26
CA GLU A 336 19.32 -36.46 -21.47
C GLU A 336 20.46 -37.52 -21.60
N ASP A 337 21.00 -37.54 -22.81
CA ASP A 337 22.30 -37.92 -23.39
C ASP A 337 23.28 -38.95 -22.78
N ASP A 338 23.81 -39.74 -23.72
CA ASP A 338 24.92 -40.69 -23.68
C ASP A 338 26.15 -40.05 -24.37
N SER A 339 27.31 -39.97 -23.69
CA SER A 339 28.70 -40.05 -24.22
C SER A 339 29.76 -39.63 -23.19
#